data_AF-A0A0M3JIA8-F1
#
_entry.id   AF-A0A0M3JIA8-F1
#
_cell.length_a   1.000
_cell.length_b   1.000
_cell.length_c   1.000
_cell.angle_alpha   90.00
_cell.angle_beta   90.00
_cell.angle_gamma   90.00
#
_symmetry.space_group_name_H-M   'P 1'
#
loop_
_entity.id
_entity.type
_entity.pdbx_description
1 polymer ?
#
loop_
_entity_poly.entity_id
_entity_poly.type
_entity_poly.pdbx_seq_one_letter_code
_entity_poly.pdbx_strand_id
1 'polypeptide(L)'
;MCPLNGSDSKYDNPPYQTYSVYKYRLWNQDVTKIISFRVFKAYLSSKTLCMLGTTKIGKMYDMKNMYGLLESIATQKALHQLMSKRSVVITRSSFPSGGRYAGHWLGDNYAAWND
;
A
#
# COMPACT_ATOMS: atom_id res chain seq x y z
N MET A 1 12.17 -8.04 -9.25
CA MET A 1 11.93 -6.66 -9.75
C MET A 1 10.67 -6.67 -10.58
N CYS A 2 9.79 -5.68 -10.44
CA CYS A 2 8.57 -5.59 -11.24
C CYS A 2 8.91 -5.28 -12.71
N PRO A 3 8.19 -5.83 -13.69
CA PRO A 3 8.47 -5.57 -15.10
C PRO A 3 8.14 -4.12 -15.43
N LEU A 4 9.17 -3.32 -15.74
CA LEU A 4 9.02 -1.91 -16.12
C LEU A 4 9.07 -1.66 -17.63
N ASN A 5 9.37 -2.71 -18.40
CA ASN A 5 9.39 -2.73 -19.86
C ASN A 5 8.49 -3.84 -20.39
N GLY A 6 8.03 -3.72 -21.64
CA GLY A 6 7.16 -4.69 -22.29
C GLY A 6 5.67 -4.47 -22.02
N SER A 7 4.83 -5.39 -22.49
CA SER A 7 3.36 -5.32 -22.41
C SER A 7 2.85 -5.26 -20.97
N ASP A 8 3.53 -5.93 -20.05
CA ASP A 8 3.17 -6.05 -18.65
C ASP A 8 3.55 -4.82 -17.81
N SER A 9 4.40 -3.94 -18.35
CA SER A 9 4.78 -2.70 -17.67
C SER A 9 3.61 -1.76 -17.42
N LYS A 10 2.53 -1.90 -18.19
CA LYS A 10 1.31 -1.08 -18.06
C LYS A 10 0.67 -1.13 -16.66
N TYR A 11 0.90 -2.19 -15.89
CA TYR A 11 0.33 -2.30 -14.55
C TYR A 11 1.14 -1.50 -13.53
N ASP A 12 2.46 -1.52 -13.61
CA ASP A 12 3.32 -0.78 -12.68
C ASP A 12 3.56 0.68 -13.15
N ASN A 13 3.48 0.91 -14.46
CA ASN A 13 3.63 2.19 -15.15
C ASN A 13 2.42 2.44 -16.09
N PRO A 14 1.23 2.72 -15.55
CA PRO A 14 0.04 2.96 -16.37
C PRO A 14 0.17 4.25 -17.20
N PRO A 15 -0.56 4.37 -18.33
CA PRO A 15 -0.56 5.58 -19.16
C PRO A 15 -0.88 6.86 -18.38
N TYR A 16 -1.76 6.74 -17.38
CA TYR A 16 -2.10 7.82 -16.45
C TYR A 16 -1.62 7.46 -15.05
N GLN A 17 -0.54 8.11 -14.62
CA GLN A 17 0.01 7.93 -13.29
C GLN A 17 -0.83 8.70 -12.26
N THR A 18 -1.10 8.07 -11.13
CA THR A 18 -1.77 8.73 -10.01
C THR A 18 -0.82 9.72 -9.32
N TYR A 19 -1.39 10.67 -8.58
CA TYR A 19 -0.62 11.66 -7.82
C TYR A 19 0.41 11.03 -6.86
N SER A 20 0.16 9.82 -6.36
CA SER A 20 1.10 9.12 -5.47
C SER A 20 2.45 8.85 -6.15
N VAL A 21 2.48 8.53 -7.44
CA VAL A 21 3.72 8.31 -8.20
C VAL A 21 4.54 9.59 -8.28
N TYR A 22 3.88 10.74 -8.52
CA TYR A 22 4.54 12.05 -8.54
C TYR A 22 5.07 12.43 -7.15
N LYS A 23 4.27 12.25 -6.09
CA LYS A 23 4.70 12.55 -4.72
C LYS A 23 5.88 11.68 -4.29
N TYR A 24 5.89 10.39 -4.60
CA TYR A 24 7.02 9.50 -4.29
C TYR A 24 8.28 9.86 -5.07
N ARG A 25 8.14 10.37 -6.30
CA ARG A 25 9.27 10.90 -7.08
C ARG A 25 9.92 12.09 -6.39
N LEU A 26 9.10 13.01 -5.84
CA LEU A 26 9.56 14.20 -5.12
C LEU A 26 10.11 13.87 -3.72
N TRP A 27 9.50 12.94 -2.98
CA TRP A 27 9.96 12.57 -1.63
C TRP A 27 11.33 11.89 -1.64
N ASN A 28 11.66 11.14 -2.69
CA ASN A 28 13.00 10.56 -2.85
C ASN A 28 14.03 11.55 -3.42
N GLN A 29 13.70 12.84 -3.56
CA GLN A 29 14.69 13.87 -3.84
C GLN A 29 15.44 14.21 -2.54
N ASP A 30 16.48 13.43 -2.24
CA ASP A 30 17.57 13.92 -1.41
C ASP A 30 18.18 15.16 -2.09
N VAL A 31 17.95 16.34 -1.51
CA VAL A 31 18.58 17.60 -1.97
C VAL A 31 20.11 17.57 -1.87
N THR A 32 20.68 16.61 -1.14
CA THR A 32 22.13 16.34 -1.06
C THR A 32 22.67 15.52 -2.24
N LYS A 33 21.82 14.96 -3.11
CA LYS A 33 22.23 14.21 -4.31
C LYS A 33 22.20 15.02 -5.62
N ILE A 34 22.06 16.34 -5.55
CA ILE A 34 22.07 17.25 -6.72
C ILE A 34 23.35 17.09 -7.59
N ILE A 35 24.44 16.59 -7.02
CA ILE A 35 25.71 16.30 -7.72
C ILE A 35 25.68 15.02 -8.57
N SER A 36 24.65 14.17 -8.44
CA SER A 36 24.43 12.99 -9.29
C SER A 36 22.98 13.00 -9.77
N PHE A 37 22.78 13.37 -11.03
CA PHE A 37 21.49 13.44 -11.73
C PHE A 37 20.82 12.06 -11.89
N ARG A 38 20.56 11.34 -10.80
CA ARG A 38 19.73 10.13 -10.79
C ARG A 38 18.29 10.55 -10.57
N VAL A 39 17.54 10.64 -11.67
CA VAL A 39 16.08 10.78 -11.63
C VAL A 39 15.51 9.51 -10.99
N PHE A 40 15.12 9.59 -9.72
CA PHE A 40 14.42 8.49 -9.05
C PHE A 40 13.06 8.27 -9.72
N LYS A 41 12.93 7.20 -10.51
CA LYS A 41 11.64 6.81 -11.07
C LYS A 41 10.81 6.13 -9.99
N ALA A 42 9.59 6.62 -9.81
CA ALA A 42 8.57 5.99 -8.98
C ALA A 42 7.52 5.32 -9.86
N TYR A 43 6.93 4.25 -9.34
CA TYR A 43 5.93 3.40 -9.99
C TYR A 43 4.88 3.00 -8.95
N LEU A 44 3.77 2.40 -9.37
CA LEU A 44 2.76 1.93 -8.42
C LEU A 44 3.30 0.86 -7.45
N SER A 45 4.31 0.09 -7.86
CA SER A 45 5.03 -0.86 -7.00
C SER A 45 6.10 -0.25 -6.10
N SER A 46 6.32 1.07 -6.13
CA SER A 46 7.28 1.69 -5.22
C SER A 46 6.92 1.39 -3.76
N LYS A 47 7.80 0.64 -3.08
CA LYS A 47 7.63 0.16 -1.69
C LYS A 47 6.43 -0.78 -1.47
N THR A 48 6.01 -1.52 -2.49
CA THR A 48 4.97 -2.56 -2.39
C THR A 48 5.20 -3.69 -3.40
N LEU A 49 4.37 -4.73 -3.36
CA LEU A 49 4.32 -5.80 -4.37
C LEU A 49 4.05 -5.25 -5.77
N CYS A 50 4.50 -5.99 -6.80
CA CYS A 50 4.26 -5.67 -8.20
C CYS A 50 2.78 -5.70 -8.54
N MET A 51 2.33 -4.75 -9.34
CA MET A 51 0.92 -4.67 -9.74
C MET A 51 0.47 -5.84 -10.62
N LEU A 52 1.42 -6.50 -11.30
CA LEU A 52 1.19 -7.74 -12.04
C LEU A 52 0.89 -8.95 -11.15
N GLY A 53 1.23 -8.90 -9.85
CA GLY A 53 0.97 -9.99 -8.92
C GLY A 53 -0.50 -10.41 -8.92
N THR A 54 -0.78 -11.70 -8.85
CA THR A 54 -2.14 -12.25 -8.86
C THR A 54 -2.52 -12.74 -7.49
N THR A 55 -3.77 -12.48 -7.12
CA THR A 55 -4.43 -13.04 -5.93
C THR A 55 -5.60 -13.92 -6.39
N LYS A 56 -6.22 -14.64 -5.45
CA LYS A 56 -7.39 -15.47 -5.76
C LYS A 56 -8.56 -14.70 -6.40
N ILE A 57 -8.71 -13.43 -6.05
CA ILE A 57 -9.87 -12.61 -6.46
C ILE A 57 -9.54 -11.64 -7.61
N GLY A 58 -8.27 -11.43 -7.94
CA GLY A 58 -7.89 -10.46 -8.97
C GLY A 58 -6.40 -10.11 -8.93
N LYS A 59 -5.99 -9.22 -9.85
CA LYS A 59 -4.61 -8.70 -9.89
C LYS A 59 -4.40 -7.69 -8.77
N MET A 60 -3.14 -7.56 -8.34
CA MET A 60 -2.74 -6.54 -7.36
C MET A 60 -3.02 -5.12 -7.88
N TYR A 61 -2.94 -4.89 -9.19
CA TYR A 61 -3.35 -3.62 -9.81
C TYR A 61 -4.75 -3.16 -9.37
N ASP A 62 -5.71 -4.08 -9.34
CA ASP A 62 -7.10 -3.78 -8.97
C ASP A 62 -7.31 -3.89 -7.45
N MET A 63 -6.62 -4.83 -6.80
CA MET A 63 -6.93 -5.25 -5.42
C MET A 63 -6.01 -4.64 -4.36
N LYS A 64 -4.95 -3.89 -4.73
CA LYS A 64 -3.92 -3.44 -3.78
C LYS A 64 -4.50 -2.68 -2.59
N ASN A 65 -5.45 -1.78 -2.82
CA ASN A 65 -6.06 -0.97 -1.76
C ASN A 65 -6.99 -1.78 -0.85
N MET A 66 -7.49 -2.93 -1.30
CA MET A 66 -8.34 -3.83 -0.50
C MET A 66 -7.54 -4.80 0.37
N TYR A 67 -6.22 -4.90 0.17
CA TYR A 67 -5.39 -5.90 0.85
C TYR A 67 -5.54 -5.87 2.39
N GLY A 68 -5.44 -4.69 3.01
CA GLY A 68 -5.57 -4.53 4.46
C GLY A 68 -6.97 -4.82 5.00
N LEU A 69 -8.02 -4.56 4.20
CA LEU A 69 -9.39 -4.92 4.55
C LEU A 69 -9.55 -6.45 4.58
N LEU A 70 -9.08 -7.14 3.54
CA LEU A 70 -9.19 -8.60 3.44
C LEU A 70 -8.39 -9.30 4.54
N GLU A 71 -7.21 -8.79 4.85
CA GLU A 71 -6.41 -9.24 5.98
C GLU A 71 -7.16 -9.03 7.31
N SER A 72 -7.77 -7.86 7.52
CA SER A 72 -8.54 -7.57 8.73
C SER A 72 -9.73 -8.52 8.91
N ILE A 73 -10.44 -8.84 7.82
CA ILE A 73 -11.54 -9.83 7.82
C ILE A 73 -11.03 -11.21 8.24
N ALA A 74 -9.92 -11.65 7.64
CA ALA A 74 -9.34 -12.96 7.95
C ALA A 74 -8.87 -13.04 9.41
N THR A 75 -8.17 -12.00 9.90
CA THR A 75 -7.67 -11.92 11.28
C THR A 75 -8.81 -11.89 12.29
N GLN A 76 -9.85 -11.08 12.07
CA GLN A 76 -11.00 -11.02 12.96
C GLN A 76 -11.72 -12.37 13.05
N LYS A 77 -11.90 -13.05 11.91
CA LYS A 77 -12.50 -14.38 11.87
C LYS A 77 -11.67 -15.41 12.63
N ALA A 78 -10.34 -15.41 12.44
CA ALA A 78 -9.45 -16.32 13.13
C ALA A 78 -9.47 -16.11 14.65
N LEU A 79 -9.41 -14.85 15.10
CA LEU A 79 -9.47 -14.53 16.53
C LEU A 79 -10.80 -14.91 17.16
N HIS A 80 -11.91 -14.70 16.45
CA HIS A 80 -13.23 -15.12 16.94
C HIS A 80 -13.30 -16.64 17.13
N GLN A 81 -12.74 -17.41 16.21
CA GLN A 81 -12.68 -18.87 16.29
C GLN A 81 -11.77 -19.38 17.41
N LEU A 82 -10.62 -18.73 17.64
CA LEU A 82 -9.65 -19.17 18.64
C LEU A 82 -10.04 -18.80 20.08
N MET A 83 -10.59 -17.60 20.28
CA MET A 83 -10.82 -17.07 21.62
C MET A 83 -12.25 -17.27 22.13
N SER A 84 -13.23 -17.52 21.24
CA SER A 84 -14.66 -17.62 21.57
C SER A 84 -15.18 -16.43 22.39
N LYS A 85 -14.55 -15.27 22.25
CA LYS A 85 -14.84 -14.01 22.95
C LYS A 85 -14.74 -12.86 21.95
N ARG A 86 -15.23 -11.68 22.34
CA ARG A 86 -15.02 -10.45 21.56
C ARG A 86 -13.53 -10.11 21.55
N SER A 87 -12.92 -10.16 20.37
CA SER A 87 -11.53 -9.78 20.14
C SER A 87 -11.45 -8.37 19.54
N VAL A 88 -10.24 -7.80 19.58
CA VAL A 88 -9.91 -6.50 18.97
C VAL A 88 -8.83 -6.72 17.93
N VAL A 89 -9.00 -6.09 16.77
CA VAL A 89 -7.99 -6.02 15.70
C VAL A 89 -7.71 -4.55 15.45
N ILE A 90 -6.45 -4.19 15.32
CA ILE A 90 -6.01 -2.83 14.98
C ILE A 90 -5.17 -2.93 13.69
N THR A 91 -5.55 -2.20 12.64
CA THR A 91 -4.92 -2.28 11.31
C THR A 91 -4.42 -0.92 10.81
N ARG A 92 -3.29 -0.94 10.10
CA ARG A 92 -2.71 0.27 9.46
C ARG A 92 -3.36 0.57 8.11
N SER A 93 -3.64 -0.46 7.32
CA SER A 93 -4.20 -0.30 5.97
C SER A 93 -5.70 -0.60 6.02
N SER A 94 -6.52 0.38 5.63
CA SER A 94 -7.97 0.28 5.65
C SER A 94 -8.58 0.66 4.30
N PHE A 95 -9.78 0.14 4.03
CA PHE A 95 -10.61 0.48 2.88
C PHE A 95 -12.05 0.67 3.38
N PRO A 96 -12.98 1.34 2.65
CA PRO A 96 -14.38 1.43 3.05
C PRO A 96 -14.95 0.10 3.53
N SER A 97 -15.70 0.14 4.64
CA SER A 97 -16.15 -1.02 5.44
C SER A 97 -15.12 -1.64 6.40
N GLY A 98 -13.86 -1.19 6.42
CA GLY A 98 -12.80 -1.72 7.31
C GLY A 98 -13.12 -1.61 8.81
N GLY A 99 -13.78 -0.54 9.24
CA GLY A 99 -14.18 -0.32 10.63
C GLY A 99 -15.14 -1.37 11.20
N ARG A 100 -15.78 -2.17 10.33
CA ARG A 100 -16.60 -3.32 10.76
C ARG A 100 -15.76 -4.46 11.34
N TYR A 101 -14.49 -4.57 10.96
CA TYR A 101 -13.62 -5.70 11.28
C TYR A 101 -12.44 -5.33 12.17
N ALA A 102 -11.93 -4.10 12.07
CA ALA A 102 -10.77 -3.64 12.82
C ALA A 102 -10.87 -2.14 13.15
N GLY A 103 -10.30 -1.76 14.29
CA GLY A 103 -9.95 -0.37 14.57
C GLY A 103 -8.70 0.07 13.80
N HIS A 104 -8.41 1.38 13.85
CA HIS A 104 -7.32 2.00 13.10
C HIS A 104 -6.56 3.00 13.98
N TRP A 105 -5.25 3.12 13.76
CA TRP A 105 -4.42 4.18 14.33
C TRP A 105 -3.83 5.02 13.20
N LEU A 106 -3.48 6.27 13.49
CA LEU A 106 -3.12 7.26 12.46
C LEU A 106 -1.75 7.05 11.79
N GLY A 107 -1.06 5.94 12.10
CA GLY A 107 0.24 5.60 11.52
C GLY A 107 1.41 6.12 12.34
N ASP A 108 2.55 6.29 11.65
CA ASP A 108 3.83 6.67 12.24
C ASP A 108 3.90 8.20 12.31
N ASN A 109 3.71 8.77 13.51
CA ASN A 109 3.77 10.21 13.76
C ASN A 109 5.14 10.63 14.33
N TYR A 110 5.35 11.94 14.44
CA TYR A 110 6.49 12.56 15.10
C TYR A 110 6.06 13.22 16.42
N ALA A 111 6.99 13.32 17.38
CA ALA A 111 6.76 14.05 18.63
C ALA A 111 6.90 15.57 18.40
N ALA A 112 6.01 16.13 17.58
CA ALA A 112 5.99 17.54 17.19
C ALA A 112 4.60 18.15 17.43
N TRP A 113 4.52 19.48 17.60
CA TRP A 113 3.27 20.17 17.93
C TRP A 113 2.17 20.09 16.87
N ASN A 114 2.58 19.87 15.62
CA ASN A 114 1.71 19.81 14.46
C ASN A 114 1.20 18.40 14.16
N ASP A 115 1.74 17.41 14.86
CA ASP A 115 1.35 16.00 14.78
C ASP A 115 0.37 15.66 15.91
#